data_AF-A0A2U9SNP8-F1
#
_entry.id   AF-A0A2U9SNP8-F1
#
_cell.length_a   1.000
_cell.length_b   1.000
_cell.length_c   1.000
_cell.angle_alpha   90.00
_cell.angle_beta   90.00
_cell.angle_gamma   90.00
#
_symmetry.space_group_name_H-M   'P 1'
#
loop_
_entity.id
_entity.type
_entity.pdbx_description
1 polymer ?
#
loop_
_entity_poly.entity_id
_entity_poly.type
_entity_poly.pdbx_seq_one_letter_code
_entity_poly.pdbx_strand_id
1 'polypeptide(L)'
;MKSLVVTAAAAVLLAAPALSFAQSEKSPVTRAQVLQELVDLESVGYNPARGEAGNYPEDIMAAQERLQAKRLAQRKAAQAAYGPAGEPATESGTAAKPAL
;
A
#
# COMPACT_ATOMS: atom_id res chain seq x y z
N MET A 1 30.53 30.60 35.78
CA MET A 1 30.05 30.85 34.40
C MET A 1 30.78 30.05 33.31
N LYS A 2 31.84 29.26 33.60
CA LYS A 2 32.48 28.38 32.60
C LYS A 2 31.97 26.93 32.64
N SER A 3 31.46 26.47 33.79
CA SER A 3 30.94 25.11 33.96
C SER A 3 29.64 24.86 33.20
N LEU A 4 28.70 25.81 33.19
CA LEU A 4 27.41 25.66 32.49
C LEU A 4 27.55 25.50 30.97
N VAL A 5 28.56 26.13 30.38
CA VAL A 5 28.86 26.02 28.94
C VAL A 5 29.38 24.62 28.60
N VAL A 6 30.19 24.03 29.48
CA VAL A 6 30.74 22.68 29.29
C VAL A 6 29.65 21.62 29.43
N THR A 7 28.74 21.75 30.39
CA THR A 7 27.62 20.79 30.55
C THR A 7 26.62 20.88 29.39
N ALA A 8 26.33 22.07 28.88
CA ALA A 8 25.48 22.25 27.71
C ALA A 8 26.11 21.63 26.45
N ALA A 9 27.41 21.79 26.24
CA ALA A 9 28.12 21.19 25.11
C ALA A 9 28.14 19.65 25.18
N ALA A 10 28.32 19.08 26.38
CA ALA A 10 28.31 17.62 26.57
C ALA A 10 26.92 16.99 26.31
N ALA A 11 25.83 17.69 26.68
CA ALA A 11 24.47 17.21 26.43
C ALA A 11 24.13 17.16 24.92
N VAL A 12 24.63 18.11 24.13
CA VAL A 12 24.44 18.13 22.67
C VAL A 12 25.19 16.99 21.97
N LEU A 13 26.40 16.65 22.44
CA LEU A 13 27.19 15.52 21.90
C LEU A 13 26.53 14.15 22.17
N LEU A 14 25.84 14.00 23.30
CA LEU A 14 25.15 12.76 23.66
C LEU A 14 23.81 12.56 22.93
N ALA A 15 23.20 13.63 22.40
CA ALA A 15 21.96 13.55 21.61
C ALA A 15 22.20 13.28 20.11
N ALA A 16 23.43 13.46 19.62
CA ALA A 16 23.80 13.28 18.21
C ALA A 16 23.49 11.89 17.63
N PRO A 17 23.66 10.75 18.35
CA PRO A 17 23.41 9.43 17.77
C PRO A 17 21.93 9.13 17.51
N ALA A 18 20.99 9.86 18.14
CA ALA A 18 19.55 9.61 18.00
C ALA A 18 18.96 10.05 16.65
N LEU A 19 19.71 10.86 15.87
CA LEU A 19 19.35 11.24 14.51
C LEU A 19 19.96 10.31 13.45
N SER A 20 20.83 9.37 13.85
CA SER A 20 21.37 8.35 12.95
C SER A 20 20.33 7.25 12.76
N PHE A 21 19.39 7.49 11.85
CA PHE A 21 18.46 6.48 11.37
C PHE A 21 19.20 5.42 10.53
N ALA A 22 20.00 4.60 11.19
CA ALA A 22 20.55 3.35 10.66
C ALA A 22 19.77 2.13 11.17
N GLN A 23 18.93 2.31 12.20
CA GLN A 23 17.95 1.32 12.63
C GLN A 23 16.91 1.20 11.52
N SER A 24 17.18 0.29 10.57
CA SER A 24 16.20 -0.17 9.59
C SER A 24 15.11 -0.94 10.32
N GLU A 25 14.17 -0.21 10.93
CA GLU A 25 12.89 -0.73 11.45
C GLU A 25 11.97 -1.20 10.31
N LYS A 26 12.36 -0.95 9.05
CA LYS A 26 11.67 -1.46 7.87
C LYS A 26 12.21 -2.84 7.53
N SER A 27 11.32 -3.83 7.55
CA SER A 27 11.61 -5.15 6.99
C SER A 27 12.25 -5.00 5.61
N PRO A 28 13.34 -5.73 5.33
CA PRO A 28 14.01 -5.61 4.04
C PRO A 28 13.03 -5.99 2.93
N VAL A 29 13.01 -5.17 1.87
CA VAL A 29 12.23 -5.48 0.68
C VAL A 29 12.76 -6.80 0.11
N THR A 30 11.86 -7.76 -0.11
CA THR A 30 12.28 -9.06 -0.65
C THR A 30 12.34 -9.00 -2.17
N ARG A 31 13.20 -9.82 -2.77
CA ARG A 31 13.26 -9.96 -4.24
C ARG A 31 11.90 -10.32 -4.83
N ALA A 32 11.12 -11.13 -4.12
CA ALA A 32 9.77 -11.51 -4.52
C ALA A 32 8.83 -10.29 -4.57
N GLN A 33 8.91 -9.38 -3.59
CA GLN A 33 8.11 -8.15 -3.58
C GLN A 33 8.47 -7.24 -4.76
N VAL A 34 9.76 -7.03 -5.05
CA VAL A 34 10.17 -6.19 -6.18
C VAL A 34 9.68 -6.76 -7.51
N LEU A 35 9.78 -8.08 -7.70
CA LEU A 35 9.27 -8.72 -8.92
C LEU A 35 7.75 -8.57 -9.04
N GLN A 36 7.02 -8.70 -7.94
CA GLN A 36 5.58 -8.47 -7.94
C GLN A 36 5.24 -7.02 -8.32
N GLU A 37 5.96 -6.05 -7.76
CA GLU A 37 5.77 -4.63 -8.07
C GLU A 37 6.06 -4.31 -9.54
N LEU A 38 7.10 -4.92 -10.12
CA LEU A 38 7.40 -4.78 -11.54
C LEU A 38 6.29 -5.35 -12.43
N VAL A 39 5.79 -6.54 -12.12
CA VAL A 39 4.66 -7.15 -12.85
C VAL A 39 3.41 -6.27 -12.77
N ASP A 40 3.14 -5.68 -11.60
CA ASP A 40 2.03 -4.76 -11.42
C ASP A 40 2.18 -3.50 -12.30
N LEU A 41 3.39 -2.92 -12.36
CA LEU A 41 3.68 -1.76 -13.21
C LEU A 41 3.62 -2.11 -14.70
N GLU A 42 4.13 -3.27 -15.11
CA GLU A 42 4.01 -3.78 -16.48
C GLU A 42 2.54 -3.97 -16.89
N SER A 43 1.69 -4.38 -15.93
CA SER A 43 0.24 -4.54 -16.16
C SER A 43 -0.52 -3.24 -16.47
N VAL A 44 0.15 -2.09 -16.32
CA VAL A 44 -0.35 -0.75 -16.70
C VAL A 44 0.53 -0.06 -17.75
N GLY A 45 1.39 -0.84 -18.43
CA GLY A 45 2.18 -0.40 -19.58
C GLY A 45 3.56 0.20 -19.26
N TYR A 46 4.06 0.07 -18.02
CA TYR A 46 5.45 0.41 -17.72
C TYR A 46 6.40 -0.63 -18.34
N ASN A 47 7.54 -0.18 -18.87
CA ASN A 47 8.56 -1.08 -19.41
C ASN A 47 9.89 -0.87 -18.66
N PRO A 48 10.24 -1.74 -17.69
CA PRO A 48 11.48 -1.61 -16.93
C PRO A 48 12.74 -1.85 -17.76
N ALA A 49 12.65 -2.55 -18.90
CA ALA A 49 13.78 -2.79 -19.78
C ALA A 49 14.28 -1.53 -20.52
N ARG A 50 13.52 -0.42 -20.49
CA ARG A 50 13.95 0.85 -21.08
C ARG A 50 15.07 1.53 -20.28
N GLY A 51 15.23 1.22 -19.00
CA GLY A 51 16.27 1.80 -18.15
C GLY A 51 16.38 3.32 -18.29
N GLU A 52 17.60 3.81 -18.54
CA GLU A 52 17.93 5.23 -18.74
C GLU A 52 17.46 5.81 -20.08
N ALA A 53 16.98 4.99 -21.02
CA ALA A 53 16.43 5.46 -22.30
C ALA A 53 14.96 5.91 -22.18
N GLY A 54 14.35 5.73 -21.01
CA GLY A 54 13.03 6.29 -20.67
C GLY A 54 13.12 7.68 -20.05
N ASN A 55 11.97 8.32 -19.84
CA ASN A 55 11.89 9.61 -19.15
C ASN A 55 11.72 9.35 -17.64
N TYR A 56 12.82 8.96 -16.99
CA TYR A 56 12.84 8.75 -15.54
C TYR A 56 13.01 10.09 -14.81
N PRO A 57 12.20 10.39 -13.77
CA PRO A 57 11.22 9.51 -13.11
C PRO A 57 9.76 9.62 -13.62
N GLU A 58 9.46 10.46 -14.60
CA GLU A 58 8.08 10.76 -15.01
C GLU A 58 7.32 9.51 -15.48
N ASP A 59 7.97 8.62 -16.23
CA ASP A 59 7.36 7.40 -16.76
C ASP A 59 6.90 6.44 -15.64
N ILE A 60 7.73 6.30 -14.59
CA ILE A 60 7.37 5.44 -13.45
C ILE A 60 6.28 6.09 -12.59
N MET A 61 6.29 7.40 -12.41
CA MET A 61 5.23 8.12 -11.70
C MET A 61 3.87 7.99 -12.42
N ALA A 62 3.86 8.19 -13.74
CA ALA A 62 2.66 8.04 -14.54
C ALA A 62 2.12 6.59 -14.51
N ALA A 63 3.01 5.59 -14.52
CA ALA A 63 2.62 4.19 -14.36
C ALA A 63 2.03 3.92 -12.97
N GLN A 64 2.62 4.45 -11.91
CA GLN A 64 2.09 4.31 -10.54
C GLN A 64 0.68 4.90 -10.41
N GLU A 65 0.40 6.05 -11.03
CA GLU A 65 -0.93 6.65 -11.03
C GLU A 65 -1.96 5.73 -11.73
N ARG A 66 -1.63 5.20 -12.91
CA ARG A 66 -2.48 4.24 -13.62
C ARG A 66 -2.73 2.97 -12.80
N LEU A 67 -1.70 2.47 -12.11
CA LEU A 67 -1.80 1.31 -11.23
C LEU A 67 -2.72 1.58 -10.03
N GLN A 68 -2.63 2.75 -9.42
CA GLN A 68 -3.56 3.16 -8.36
C GLN A 68 -5.01 3.22 -8.86
N ALA A 69 -5.23 3.82 -10.04
CA ALA A 69 -6.56 3.86 -10.67
C ALA A 69 -7.10 2.45 -10.95
N LYS A 70 -6.28 1.54 -11.48
CA LYS A 70 -6.63 0.13 -11.71
C LYS A 70 -7.02 -0.58 -10.41
N ARG A 71 -6.23 -0.45 -9.35
CA ARG A 71 -6.52 -1.04 -8.03
C ARG A 71 -7.80 -0.47 -7.42
N LEU A 72 -8.08 0.82 -7.60
CA LEU A 72 -9.33 1.44 -7.17
C LEU A 72 -10.54 0.86 -7.92
N ALA A 73 -10.44 0.72 -9.25
CA ALA A 73 -11.49 0.13 -10.06
C ALA A 73 -11.76 -1.34 -9.67
N GLN A 74 -10.70 -2.13 -9.46
CA GLN A 74 -10.82 -3.52 -8.99
C GLN A 74 -11.49 -3.61 -7.62
N ARG A 75 -11.11 -2.75 -6.66
CA ARG A 75 -11.77 -2.70 -5.34
C ARG A 75 -13.25 -2.35 -5.44
N LYS A 76 -13.61 -1.37 -6.29
CA LYS A 76 -15.02 -1.02 -6.55
C LYS A 76 -15.79 -2.19 -7.17
N ALA A 77 -15.20 -2.88 -8.14
CA ALA A 77 -15.80 -4.06 -8.76
C ALA A 77 -16.00 -5.21 -7.76
N ALA A 78 -15.01 -5.46 -6.89
CA ALA A 78 -15.12 -6.47 -5.83
C ALA A 78 -16.21 -6.14 -4.80
N GLN A 79 -16.36 -4.86 -4.42
CA GLN A 79 -17.45 -4.40 -3.55
C GLN A 79 -18.82 -4.57 -4.21
N ALA A 80 -18.94 -4.22 -5.50
CA ALA A 80 -20.18 -4.41 -6.25
C ALA A 80 -20.54 -5.90 -6.43
N ALA A 81 -19.54 -6.78 -6.55
CA ALA A 81 -19.74 -8.22 -6.71
C ALA A 81 -20.29 -8.91 -5.46
N TYR A 82 -20.10 -8.35 -4.26
CA TYR A 82 -20.66 -8.88 -3.02
C TYR A 82 -22.17 -8.61 -2.87
N GLY A 83 -22.73 -7.75 -3.74
CA GLY A 83 -24.14 -7.33 -3.69
C GLY A 83 -24.45 -6.44 -2.48
N PRO A 84 -25.56 -5.68 -2.50
CA PRO A 84 -26.06 -5.07 -1.27
C PRO A 84 -26.35 -6.17 -0.26
N ALA A 85 -26.10 -5.92 1.04
CA ALA A 85 -26.58 -6.81 2.10
C ALA A 85 -28.11 -6.88 1.97
N GLY A 86 -28.60 -7.94 1.34
CA GLY A 86 -30.03 -8.19 1.20
C GLY A 86 -30.65 -8.25 2.58
N GLU A 87 -31.84 -7.65 2.72
CA GLU A 87 -32.63 -7.76 3.94
C GLU A 87 -32.80 -9.25 4.29
N PRO A 88 -32.54 -9.69 5.54
CA PRO A 88 -32.71 -11.09 5.89
C PRO A 88 -34.20 -11.46 5.75
N ALA A 89 -34.56 -12.10 4.64
CA ALA A 89 -35.91 -12.58 4.41
C ALA A 89 -36.12 -13.91 5.15
N THR A 90 -36.90 -13.90 6.22
CA THR A 90 -37.43 -15.11 6.85
C THR A 90 -38.68 -15.56 6.11
N GLU A 91 -38.59 -16.67 5.37
CA GLU A 91 -39.74 -17.30 4.71
C GLU A 91 -40.28 -18.43 5.60
N SER A 92 -41.52 -18.27 6.08
CA SER A 92 -42.23 -19.35 6.80
C SER A 92 -43.18 -20.03 5.81
N GLY A 93 -42.88 -21.28 5.46
CA GLY A 93 -43.71 -22.08 4.56
C GLY A 93 -45.14 -22.24 5.07
N THR A 94 -46.13 -22.01 4.21
CA THR A 94 -47.55 -22.19 4.57
C THR A 94 -47.94 -23.67 4.49
N ALA A 95 -48.76 -24.12 5.45
CA ALA A 95 -49.20 -25.51 5.53
C ALA A 95 -50.11 -25.87 4.34
N ALA A 96 -49.75 -26.93 3.61
CA ALA A 96 -50.57 -27.46 2.52
C ALA A 96 -51.90 -28.02 3.06
N LYS A 97 -53.02 -27.52 2.53
CA LYS A 97 -54.35 -28.07 2.82
C LYS A 97 -54.51 -29.41 2.10
N PRO A 98 -54.81 -30.52 2.80
CA PRO A 98 -55.13 -31.78 2.14
C PRO A 98 -56.49 -31.68 1.45
N ALA A 99 -56.58 -32.19 0.22
CA ALA A 99 -57.84 -32.34 -0.50
C ALA A 99 -58.60 -33.56 0.05
N LEU A 100 -59.90 -33.37 0.31
CA LEU A 100 -60.86 -34.42 0.65
C LEU A 100 -61.31 -35.19 -0.60
#